data_AF-A0A849EGB6-F1
#
_entry.id   AF-A0A849EGB6-F1
#
_cell.length_a   1.000
_cell.length_b   1.000
_cell.length_c   1.000
_cell.angle_alpha   90.00
_cell.angle_beta   90.00
_cell.angle_gamma   90.00
#
_symmetry.space_group_name_H-M   'P 1'
#
loop_
_entity.id
_entity.type
_entity.pdbx_description
1 polymer ?
#
loop_
_entity_poly.entity_id
_entity_poly.type
_entity_poly.pdbx_seq_one_letter_code
_entity_poly.pdbx_strand_id
1 'polypeptide(L)' 'MTGEQLKQIVGSIDEQKLAAILASGARIEDVVEAKALANGKSDVVGQGEQVIRGPVKEVLIILTAGKSDHDLIPQQQT' A
#
# COMPACT_ATOMS: atom_id res chain seq x y z
N MET A 1 -6.17 15.42 3.80
CA MET A 1 -5.43 14.41 4.59
C MET A 1 -4.04 14.97 4.86
N THR A 2 -3.53 14.87 6.08
CA THR A 2 -2.16 15.30 6.42
C THR A 2 -1.18 14.12 6.43
N GLY A 3 0.12 14.39 6.36
CA GLY A 3 1.16 13.35 6.44
C GLY A 3 1.14 12.57 7.75
N GLU A 4 0.82 13.22 8.88
CA GLU A 4 0.65 12.54 10.17
C GLU A 4 -0.55 11.60 10.18
N GLN A 5 -1.70 12.03 9.67
CA GLN A 5 -2.89 11.16 9.56
C GLN A 5 -2.60 9.94 8.70
N LEU A 6 -1.87 10.13 7.60
CA LEU A 6 -1.47 9.04 6.73
C LEU A 6 -0.59 8.03 7.47
N LYS A 7 0.45 8.49 8.20
CA LYS A 7 1.31 7.62 9.02
C LYS A 7 0.55 6.88 10.13
N GLN A 8 -0.46 7.50 10.75
CA GLN A 8 -1.32 6.81 11.71
C GLN A 8 -2.11 5.68 11.07
N ILE A 9 -2.55 5.86 9.82
CA ILE A 9 -3.31 4.86 9.08
C ILE A 9 -2.36 3.77 8.60
N VAL A 10 -1.32 4.07 7.82
CA VAL A 10 -0.49 3.08 7.12
C VAL A 10 0.64 2.52 7.99
N GLY A 11 1.03 3.23 9.03
CA GLY A 11 2.18 2.92 9.88
C GLY A 11 3.48 3.52 9.33
N SER A 12 4.60 2.86 9.62
CA SER A 12 5.91 3.25 9.08
C SER A 12 5.91 3.15 7.56
N ILE A 13 6.12 4.29 6.89
CA ILE A 13 6.18 4.41 5.44
C ILE A 13 7.27 5.42 5.07
N ASP A 14 8.00 5.14 4.01
CA ASP A 14 9.05 6.01 3.48
C ASP A 14 8.50 7.37 3.04
N GLU A 15 9.29 8.44 3.19
CA GLU A 15 8.89 9.79 2.81
C GLU A 15 8.53 9.92 1.33
N GLN A 16 9.20 9.16 0.46
CA GLN A 16 8.89 9.14 -0.98
C GLN A 16 7.48 8.60 -1.24
N LYS A 17 7.10 7.50 -0.58
CA LYS A 17 5.76 6.90 -0.69
C LYS A 17 4.71 7.79 -0.03
N LEU A 18 5.04 8.41 1.10
CA LEU A 18 4.19 9.39 1.77
C LEU A 18 3.84 10.55 0.82
N ALA A 19 4.86 11.13 0.16
CA ALA A 19 4.67 12.21 -0.80
C ALA A 19 3.82 11.77 -2.00
N ALA A 20 4.06 10.58 -2.53
CA ALA A 20 3.28 10.02 -3.65
C ALA A 20 1.80 9.84 -3.29
N ILE A 21 1.48 9.31 -2.09
CA ILE A 21 0.09 9.14 -1.63
C ILE A 21 -0.58 10.49 -1.37
N LEU A 22 0.15 11.49 -0.89
CA LEU A 22 -0.41 12.84 -0.72
C LEU A 22 -0.67 13.52 -2.07
N ALA A 23 0.19 13.27 -3.07
CA ALA A 23 0.06 13.82 -4.42
C ALA A 23 -1.06 13.16 -5.26
N SER A 24 -1.44 11.92 -4.96
CA SER A 24 -2.52 11.22 -5.67
C SER A 24 -3.91 11.82 -5.44
N GLY A 25 -4.06 12.71 -4.45
CA GLY A 25 -5.36 13.26 -4.06
C GLY A 25 -6.28 12.26 -3.38
N ALA A 26 -5.76 11.08 -2.99
CA ALA A 26 -6.52 10.06 -2.28
C ALA A 26 -7.05 10.57 -0.93
N ARG A 27 -8.26 10.13 -0.58
CA ARG A 27 -8.88 10.43 0.71
C ARG A 27 -8.49 9.36 1.73
N ILE A 28 -8.76 9.65 3.00
CA ILE A 28 -8.49 8.72 4.11
C ILE A 28 -9.15 7.36 3.86
N GLU A 29 -10.38 7.36 3.35
CA GLU A 29 -11.13 6.14 3.02
C GLU A 29 -10.38 5.28 1.98
N ASP A 30 -9.86 5.93 0.93
CA ASP A 30 -9.14 5.24 -0.14
C ASP A 30 -7.83 4.60 0.38
N VAL A 31 -7.15 5.29 1.31
CA VAL A 31 -5.92 4.80 1.95
C VAL A 31 -6.19 3.64 2.90
N VAL A 32 -7.27 3.70 3.69
CA VAL A 32 -7.67 2.61 4.60
C VAL A 32 -7.98 1.35 3.81
N GLU A 33 -8.75 1.49 2.72
CA GLU A 33 -9.07 0.38 1.82
C GLU A 33 -7.81 -0.19 1.16
N ALA A 34 -6.96 0.65 0.59
CA ALA A 34 -5.68 0.24 -0.01
C ALA A 34 -4.76 -0.47 1.01
N LYS A 35 -4.72 -0.02 2.26
CA LYS A 35 -3.96 -0.68 3.33
C LYS A 35 -4.54 -2.06 3.68
N ALA A 36 -5.86 -2.19 3.75
CA ALA A 36 -6.51 -3.48 4.02
C ALA A 36 -6.19 -4.49 2.91
N LEU A 37 -6.23 -4.02 1.64
CA LEU A 37 -5.82 -4.78 0.46
C LEU A 37 -4.34 -5.18 0.54
N ALA A 38 -3.44 -4.24 0.82
CA ALA A 38 -1.99 -4.47 0.90
C ALA A 38 -1.58 -5.46 2.00
N ASN A 39 -2.35 -5.56 3.09
CA ASN A 39 -2.09 -6.50 4.19
C ASN A 39 -2.70 -7.89 3.97
N GLY A 40 -3.37 -8.13 2.83
CA GLY A 40 -4.10 -9.39 2.60
C GLY A 40 -5.24 -9.63 3.59
N LYS A 41 -5.62 -8.61 4.37
CA LYS A 41 -6.76 -8.66 5.32
C LYS A 41 -8.08 -8.38 4.65
N SER A 42 -8.04 -7.93 3.40
CA SER A 42 -9.21 -7.76 2.59
C SER A 42 -9.51 -9.11 1.94
N ASP A 43 -10.63 -9.71 2.32
CA ASP A 43 -11.16 -11.00 1.85
C ASP A 43 -11.66 -10.93 0.38
N VAL A 44 -10.97 -10.13 -0.44
CA VAL A 44 -11.25 -9.92 -1.87
C VAL A 44 -10.64 -11.00 -2.76
N VAL A 45 -9.81 -11.88 -2.21
CA VAL A 45 -9.37 -13.09 -2.92
C VAL A 45 -10.51 -14.12 -2.87
N GLY A 46 -11.62 -13.85 -3.56
CA GLY A 46 -12.73 -14.81 -3.61
C GLY A 46 -14.06 -14.35 -4.20
N GLN A 47 -14.29 -13.04 -4.39
CA GLN A 47 -15.59 -12.54 -4.84
C GLN A 47 -15.49 -11.67 -6.09
N GLY A 48 -15.29 -12.32 -7.25
CA GLY A 48 -15.48 -11.72 -8.57
C GLY A 48 -14.59 -10.51 -8.88
N GLU A 49 -14.73 -9.99 -10.09
CA GLU A 49 -14.02 -8.80 -10.56
C GLU A 49 -14.58 -7.55 -9.84
N GLN A 50 -14.12 -7.30 -8.61
CA GLN A 50 -14.44 -6.05 -7.91
C GLN A 50 -13.64 -4.90 -8.51
N VAL A 51 -14.36 -3.88 -8.96
CA VAL A 51 -13.79 -2.65 -9.52
C VAL A 51 -13.13 -1.85 -8.42
N ILE A 52 -11.81 -2.03 -8.26
CA ILE A 52 -10.99 -1.19 -7.39
C ILE A 52 -11.05 0.24 -7.94
N ARG A 53 -11.46 1.20 -7.11
CA ARG A 53 -11.53 2.61 -7.48
C ARG A 53 -10.14 3.13 -7.82
N GLY A 54 -10.04 4.03 -8.80
CA GLY A 54 -8.75 4.57 -9.28
C GLY A 54 -7.81 5.04 -8.16
N PRO A 55 -8.27 5.89 -7.20
CA PRO A 55 -7.45 6.33 -6.08
C PRO A 55 -6.97 5.19 -5.17
N VAL A 56 -7.83 4.20 -4.90
CA VAL A 56 -7.47 3.01 -4.10
C VAL A 56 -6.39 2.20 -4.80
N LYS A 57 -6.53 1.97 -6.12
CA LYS A 57 -5.55 1.25 -6.92
C LYS A 57 -4.19 1.96 -6.91
N GLU A 58 -4.18 3.28 -7.05
CA GLU A 58 -2.95 4.06 -7.06
C GLU A 58 -2.23 4.00 -5.71
N VAL A 59 -2.96 4.17 -4.59
CA VAL A 59 -2.39 4.02 -3.24
C VAL A 59 -1.90 2.60 -3.00
N LEU A 60 -2.64 1.57 -3.44
CA LEU A 60 -2.24 0.17 -3.31
C LEU A 60 -0.92 -0.09 -4.06
N ILE A 61 -0.77 0.44 -5.28
CA ILE A 61 0.47 0.34 -6.04
C ILE A 61 1.61 1.01 -5.27
N ILE A 62 1.41 2.20 -4.71
CA ILE A 62 2.47 2.91 -3.95
C ILE A 62 2.86 2.14 -2.68
N LEU A 63 1.89 1.58 -1.95
CA LEU A 63 2.13 0.81 -0.73
C LEU A 63 2.85 -0.52 -1.01
N THR A 64 2.62 -1.12 -2.19
CA THR A 64 3.25 -2.38 -2.60
C THR A 64 4.53 -2.17 -3.41
N ALA A 65 4.73 -0.99 -3.99
CA ALA A 65 5.95 -0.60 -4.69
C ALA A 65 7.12 -0.63 -3.71
N GLY A 66 8.11 -1.47 -3.98
CA GLY A 66 9.26 -1.65 -3.10
C GLY A 66 9.09 -2.74 -2.03
N LYS A 67 8.05 -3.59 -2.09
CA LYS A 67 8.25 -5.01 -1.76
C LYS A 67 9.13 -5.60 -2.87
N SER A 68 10.38 -5.15 -2.94
CA SER A 68 11.41 -5.86 -3.67
C SER A 68 11.67 -7.13 -2.86
N ASP A 69 11.71 -8.28 -3.52
CA ASP A 69 12.18 -9.60 -3.10
C ASP A 69 13.56 -9.61 -2.39
N HIS A 70 13.81 -8.76 -1.40
CA HIS A 70 15.06 -8.70 -0.66
C HIS A 70 15.07 -9.69 0.52
N ASP A 71 14.62 -10.93 0.28
CA ASP A 71 14.81 -12.09 1.17
C ASP A 71 15.27 -13.34 0.37
N LEU A 72 15.94 -13.13 -0.77
CA LEU A 72 16.52 -14.22 -1.57
C LEU A 72 17.99 -13.94 -1.88
N ILE A 73 18.80 -13.81 -0.83
CA ILE A 73 20.22 -14.17 -0.91
C ILE A 73 20.39 -15.48 -0.13
N PRO A 74 20.46 -16.66 -0.80
CA PRO A 74 20.91 -17.85 -0.13
C PRO A 74 22.35 -17.61 0.33
N GLN A 75 22.58 -17.71 1.64
CA GLN A 75 23.92 -17.78 2.19
C GLN A 75 24.58 -19.05 1.66
N GLN A 76 25.32 -18.91 0.55
CA GLN A 76 26.21 -19.94 0.06
C GLN A 76 27.40 -20.02 1.02
N GLN A 77 27.26 -20.96 1.95
CA GLN A 77 28.32 -21.47 2.79
C GLN A 77 29.40 -22.09 1.90
N THR A 78 30.64 -21.64 2.06
CA THR A 78 31.84 -22.38 1.64
C THR A 78 32.93 -22.12 2.67
#